data_AF-A0A2H6CQW1-F1
#
_entry.id   AF-A0A2H6CQW1-F1
#
_cell.length_a   1.000
_cell.length_b   1.000
_cell.length_c   1.000
_cell.angle_alpha   90.00
_cell.angle_beta   90.00
_cell.angle_gamma   90.00
#
_symmetry.space_group_name_H-M   'P 1'
#
loop_
_entity.id
_entity.type
_entity.pdbx_description
1 polymer ?
#
loop_
_entity_poly.entity_id
_entity_poly.type
_entity_poly.pdbx_seq_one_letter_code
_entity_poly.pdbx_strand_id
1 'polypeptide(L)'
;MPSLAGPSVVKRIQLAYNIVNGVGTKDDKLHDLSQVVGSGLHISEAVPCAFGIVALNQEDPLQAVIDAVNIGYDTDTIATIVGSMVGALANVNDSPISGLFNAVEHANEFNIVELANSLVDVVNTNEGKRT
;
A
#
# COMPACT_ATOMS: atom_id res chain seq x y z
N MET A 1 -29.00 4.91 -2.66
CA MET A 1 -28.53 5.76 -3.77
C MET A 1 -27.03 5.93 -3.61
N PRO A 2 -26.18 5.74 -4.64
CA PRO A 2 -24.77 6.11 -4.53
C PRO A 2 -24.69 7.64 -4.37
N SER A 3 -24.00 8.10 -3.32
CA SER A 3 -23.98 9.50 -2.89
C SER A 3 -22.92 10.37 -3.58
N LEU A 4 -22.10 9.79 -4.47
CA LEU A 4 -21.12 10.49 -5.31
C LEU A 4 -21.08 9.86 -6.71
N ALA A 5 -20.83 10.68 -7.74
CA ALA A 5 -20.55 10.19 -9.08
C ALA A 5 -19.20 9.47 -9.11
N GLY A 6 -19.16 8.24 -9.65
CA GLY A 6 -17.95 7.46 -9.81
C GLY A 6 -18.16 5.95 -9.59
N PRO A 7 -17.21 5.09 -10.03
CA PRO A 7 -17.29 3.66 -9.75
C PRO A 7 -17.24 3.36 -8.24
N SER A 8 -17.94 2.33 -7.80
CA SER A 8 -17.87 1.89 -6.40
C SER A 8 -16.46 1.35 -6.09
N VAL A 9 -15.71 2.05 -5.23
CA VAL A 9 -14.39 1.63 -4.76
C VAL A 9 -14.45 0.24 -4.13
N VAL A 10 -15.45 -0.02 -3.27
CA VAL A 10 -15.64 -1.34 -2.63
C VAL A 10 -15.82 -2.46 -3.66
N LYS A 11 -16.65 -2.24 -4.69
CA LYS A 11 -16.84 -3.25 -5.75
C LYS A 11 -15.58 -3.44 -6.59
N ARG A 12 -14.76 -2.41 -6.74
CA ARG A 12 -13.47 -2.52 -7.44
C ARG A 12 -12.40 -3.19 -6.59
N ILE A 13 -12.40 -3.02 -5.26
CA ILE A 13 -11.56 -3.83 -4.35
C ILE A 13 -11.94 -5.31 -4.50
N GLN A 14 -13.23 -5.64 -4.54
CA GLN A 14 -13.69 -7.01 -4.78
C GLN A 14 -13.20 -7.55 -6.13
N LEU A 15 -13.23 -6.72 -7.18
CA LEU A 15 -12.70 -7.08 -8.50
C LEU A 15 -11.20 -7.38 -8.45
N ALA A 16 -10.40 -6.51 -7.80
CA ALA A 16 -8.97 -6.73 -7.60
C ALA A 16 -8.71 -8.05 -6.86
N TYR A 17 -9.47 -8.33 -5.80
CA TYR A 17 -9.38 -9.58 -5.05
C TYR A 17 -9.71 -10.81 -5.91
N ASN A 18 -10.71 -10.71 -6.79
CA ASN A 18 -11.04 -11.80 -7.71
C ASN A 18 -9.93 -12.07 -8.73
N ILE A 19 -9.27 -11.01 -9.24
CA ILE A 19 -8.13 -11.13 -10.16
C ILE A 19 -6.98 -11.87 -9.49
N VAL A 20 -6.56 -11.45 -8.29
CA VAL A 20 -5.40 -12.05 -7.61
C VAL A 20 -5.65 -13.49 -7.15
N ASN A 21 -6.90 -13.86 -6.88
CA ASN A 21 -7.30 -15.24 -6.59
C ASN A 21 -7.62 -16.06 -7.86
N GLY A 22 -7.56 -15.44 -9.04
CA GLY A 22 -7.74 -16.09 -10.33
C GLY A 22 -6.58 -17.00 -10.72
N VAL A 23 -6.70 -17.57 -11.92
CA VAL A 23 -5.66 -18.37 -12.56
C VAL A 23 -4.57 -17.47 -13.16
N GLY A 24 -3.39 -18.03 -13.42
CA GLY A 24 -2.27 -17.31 -14.01
C GLY A 24 -1.11 -17.12 -13.04
N THR A 25 0.00 -16.64 -13.59
CA THR A 25 1.20 -16.32 -12.83
C THR A 25 1.02 -15.03 -12.03
N LYS A 26 1.99 -14.72 -11.17
CA LYS A 26 2.01 -13.45 -10.44
C LYS A 26 2.04 -12.25 -11.40
N ASP A 27 2.85 -12.34 -12.45
CA ASP A 27 2.99 -11.28 -13.45
C ASP A 27 1.70 -11.07 -14.24
N ASP A 28 1.01 -12.16 -14.62
CA ASP A 28 -0.30 -12.07 -15.27
C ASP A 28 -1.31 -11.32 -14.38
N LYS A 29 -1.31 -11.60 -13.07
CA LYS A 29 -2.21 -10.96 -12.11
C LYS A 29 -1.88 -9.49 -11.89
N LEU A 30 -0.60 -9.12 -11.80
CA LEU A 30 -0.17 -7.72 -11.71
C LEU A 30 -0.54 -6.98 -12.99
N HIS A 31 -0.35 -7.60 -14.15
CA HIS A 31 -0.78 -7.04 -15.43
C HIS A 31 -2.29 -6.80 -15.44
N ASP A 32 -3.10 -7.81 -15.07
CA ASP A 32 -4.56 -7.69 -15.01
C ASP A 32 -5.04 -6.65 -13.98
N LEU A 33 -4.37 -6.51 -12.83
CA LEU A 33 -4.62 -5.40 -11.91
C LEU A 33 -4.43 -4.05 -12.62
N SER A 34 -3.30 -3.85 -13.29
CA SER A 34 -3.03 -2.61 -14.02
C SER A 34 -4.05 -2.32 -15.13
N GLN A 35 -4.49 -3.34 -15.88
CA GLN A 35 -5.32 -3.16 -17.07
C GLN A 35 -6.82 -3.13 -16.77
N VAL A 36 -7.29 -3.94 -15.81
CA VAL A 36 -8.72 -4.10 -15.52
C VAL A 36 -9.15 -3.21 -14.35
N VAL A 37 -8.32 -3.14 -13.31
CA VAL A 37 -8.56 -2.28 -12.14
C VAL A 37 -8.02 -0.87 -12.36
N GLY A 38 -6.98 -0.71 -13.17
CA GLY A 38 -6.33 0.58 -13.37
C GLY A 38 -5.34 0.88 -12.26
N SER A 39 -4.26 1.57 -12.62
CA SER A 39 -3.23 2.05 -11.70
C SER A 39 -3.02 3.57 -11.82
N GLY A 40 -4.08 4.30 -12.18
CA GLY A 40 -4.06 5.77 -12.29
C GLY A 40 -4.51 6.52 -11.03
N LEU A 41 -4.46 7.86 -11.11
CA LEU A 41 -4.72 8.82 -10.04
C LEU A 41 -6.11 8.75 -9.40
N HIS A 42 -7.10 8.17 -10.09
CA HIS A 42 -8.46 8.15 -9.58
C HIS A 42 -8.56 7.17 -8.41
N ILE A 43 -9.21 7.56 -7.30
CA ILE A 43 -9.33 6.70 -6.10
C ILE A 43 -9.99 5.34 -6.41
N SER A 44 -10.84 5.28 -7.43
CA SER A 44 -11.44 4.02 -7.88
C SER A 44 -10.47 3.08 -8.60
N GLU A 45 -9.26 3.51 -8.91
CA GLU A 45 -8.19 2.74 -9.52
C GLU A 45 -7.09 2.47 -8.49
N ALA A 46 -6.46 3.53 -7.98
CA ALA A 46 -5.32 3.44 -7.06
C ALA A 46 -5.60 2.60 -5.80
N VAL A 47 -6.71 2.86 -5.10
CA VAL A 47 -7.03 2.13 -3.85
C VAL A 47 -7.31 0.65 -4.13
N PRO A 48 -8.23 0.27 -5.04
CA PRO A 48 -8.42 -1.13 -5.40
C PRO A 48 -7.15 -1.85 -5.88
N CYS A 49 -6.32 -1.19 -6.69
CA CYS A 49 -5.05 -1.75 -7.15
C CYS A 49 -4.11 -2.05 -5.98
N ALA A 50 -3.96 -1.11 -5.04
CA ALA A 50 -3.16 -1.31 -3.83
C ALA A 50 -3.65 -2.51 -2.99
N PHE A 51 -4.96 -2.64 -2.78
CA PHE A 51 -5.53 -3.80 -2.08
C PHE A 51 -5.25 -5.12 -2.81
N GLY A 52 -5.30 -5.13 -4.14
CA GLY A 52 -4.91 -6.28 -4.95
C GLY A 52 -3.44 -6.67 -4.74
N ILE A 53 -2.53 -5.69 -4.81
CA ILE A 53 -1.09 -5.91 -4.64
C ILE A 53 -0.78 -6.47 -3.24
N VAL A 54 -1.38 -5.92 -2.18
CA VAL A 54 -1.21 -6.43 -0.81
C VAL A 54 -1.74 -7.86 -0.71
N ALA A 55 -2.92 -8.14 -1.26
CA ALA A 55 -3.50 -9.48 -1.25
C ALA A 55 -2.67 -10.52 -2.03
N LEU A 56 -1.90 -10.08 -3.03
CA LEU A 56 -1.00 -10.94 -3.81
C LEU A 56 0.34 -11.22 -3.08
N ASN A 57 0.69 -10.41 -2.07
CA ASN A 57 1.99 -10.43 -1.38
C ASN A 57 1.86 -10.54 0.15
N GLN A 58 0.89 -11.29 0.66
CA GLN A 58 0.54 -11.32 2.09
C GLN A 58 1.71 -11.66 3.03
N GLU A 59 2.70 -12.39 2.55
CA GLU A 59 3.84 -12.87 3.34
C GLU A 59 5.13 -12.07 3.09
N ASP A 60 5.12 -11.10 2.18
CA ASP A 60 6.31 -10.34 1.79
C ASP A 60 6.00 -8.84 1.63
N PRO A 61 6.08 -8.07 2.73
CA PRO A 61 5.84 -6.63 2.74
C PRO A 61 6.73 -5.87 1.75
N LEU A 62 8.01 -6.25 1.65
CA LEU A 62 8.94 -5.56 0.75
C LEU A 62 8.59 -5.84 -0.71
N GLN A 63 8.30 -7.09 -1.05
CA GLN A 63 7.88 -7.45 -2.40
C GLN A 63 6.56 -6.78 -2.79
N ALA A 64 5.62 -6.59 -1.86
CA ALA A 64 4.41 -5.82 -2.12
C ALA A 64 4.71 -4.38 -2.58
N VAL A 65 5.66 -3.70 -1.92
CA VAL A 65 6.10 -2.36 -2.32
C VAL A 65 6.86 -2.39 -3.65
N ILE A 66 7.71 -3.40 -3.88
CA ILE A 66 8.41 -3.58 -5.16
C ILE A 66 7.42 -3.75 -6.32
N ASP A 67 6.38 -4.56 -6.14
CA ASP A 67 5.35 -4.73 -7.17
C ASP A 67 4.58 -3.42 -7.40
N ALA A 68 4.28 -2.67 -6.33
CA ALA A 68 3.58 -1.41 -6.42
C ALA A 68 4.37 -0.33 -7.18
N VAL A 69 5.69 -0.23 -6.97
CA VAL A 69 6.50 0.74 -7.75
C VAL A 69 6.67 0.33 -9.21
N ASN A 70 6.42 -0.94 -9.56
CA ASN A 70 6.51 -1.49 -10.91
C ASN A 70 5.15 -1.66 -11.62
N ILE A 71 4.02 -1.35 -10.96
CA ILE A 71 2.67 -1.56 -11.53
C ILE A 71 2.34 -0.57 -12.68
N GLY A 72 3.10 0.54 -12.78
CA GLY A 72 2.96 1.57 -13.81
C GLY A 72 1.93 2.65 -13.50
N TYR A 73 2.03 3.78 -14.21
CA TYR A 73 1.26 5.02 -14.01
C TYR A 73 1.50 5.69 -12.65
N ASP A 74 0.52 5.70 -11.74
CA ASP A 74 0.54 6.45 -10.47
C ASP A 74 1.21 5.65 -9.35
N THR A 75 2.48 5.32 -9.58
CA THR A 75 3.22 4.35 -8.76
C THR A 75 3.56 4.88 -7.38
N ASP A 76 3.80 6.18 -7.21
CA ASP A 76 4.09 6.80 -5.92
C ASP A 76 2.89 6.77 -4.99
N THR A 77 1.69 7.12 -5.49
CA THR A 77 0.45 7.04 -4.71
C THR A 77 0.14 5.59 -4.32
N ILE A 78 0.20 4.65 -5.28
CA ILE A 78 -0.11 3.24 -5.02
C ILE A 78 0.91 2.63 -4.05
N ALA A 79 2.21 2.85 -4.27
CA ALA A 79 3.26 2.35 -3.38
C ALA A 79 3.17 2.95 -1.98
N THR A 80 2.75 4.22 -1.85
CA THR A 80 2.50 4.84 -0.54
C THR A 80 1.36 4.15 0.21
N ILE A 81 0.25 3.85 -0.47
CA ILE A 81 -0.89 3.13 0.14
C ILE A 81 -0.46 1.71 0.52
N VAL A 82 0.17 0.97 -0.40
CA VAL A 82 0.66 -0.39 -0.16
C VAL A 82 1.63 -0.42 1.00
N GLY A 83 2.65 0.45 0.98
CA GLY A 83 3.66 0.57 2.04
C GLY A 83 3.06 0.93 3.39
N SER A 84 2.03 1.78 3.43
CA SER A 84 1.31 2.10 4.67
C SER A 84 0.56 0.90 5.25
N MET A 85 0.01 0.03 4.39
CA MET A 85 -0.71 -1.17 4.83
C MET A 85 0.24 -2.27 5.33
N VAL A 86 1.34 -2.51 4.60
CA VAL A 86 2.26 -3.62 4.91
C VAL A 86 3.41 -3.22 5.82
N GLY A 87 3.68 -1.93 6.00
CA GLY A 87 4.78 -1.41 6.81
C GLY A 87 4.69 -1.82 8.29
N ALA A 88 3.47 -2.00 8.82
CA ALA A 88 3.27 -2.51 10.18
C ALA A 88 3.70 -3.99 10.35
N LEU A 89 3.83 -4.73 9.24
CA LEU A 89 4.26 -6.13 9.21
C LEU A 89 5.75 -6.26 8.88
N ALA A 90 6.40 -5.18 8.47
CA ALA A 90 7.80 -5.18 8.08
C ALA A 90 8.73 -5.09 9.31
N ASN A 91 9.82 -5.85 9.29
CA ASN A 91 10.91 -5.64 10.24
C ASN A 91 11.87 -4.57 9.70
N VAL A 92 11.84 -3.37 10.27
CA VAL A 92 12.69 -2.25 9.82
C VAL A 92 14.20 -2.55 9.94
N ASN A 93 14.58 -3.52 10.77
CA ASN A 93 15.97 -3.94 10.95
C ASN A 93 16.44 -4.96 9.89
N ASP A 94 15.55 -5.46 9.03
CA ASP A 94 15.96 -6.33 7.93
C ASP A 94 16.89 -5.56 6.99
N SER A 95 18.01 -6.18 6.61
CA SER A 95 19.09 -5.53 5.85
C SER A 95 18.62 -4.80 4.58
N PRO A 96 17.74 -5.39 3.73
CA PRO A 96 17.23 -4.68 2.56
C PRO A 96 16.38 -3.45 2.90
N ILE A 97 15.54 -3.56 3.94
CA ILE A 97 14.61 -2.50 4.35
C ILE A 97 15.36 -1.36 5.02
N SER A 98 16.27 -1.66 5.95
CA SER A 98 17.06 -0.65 6.65
C SER A 98 17.91 0.19 5.70
N GLY A 99 18.49 -0.42 4.65
CA GLY A 99 19.21 0.31 3.61
C GLY A 99 18.34 1.30 2.84
N LEU A 100 17.15 0.86 2.40
CA LEU A 100 16.18 1.71 1.69
C LEU A 100 15.63 2.82 2.60
N PHE A 101 15.28 2.48 3.84
CA PHE A 101 14.79 3.42 4.84
C PHE A 101 15.79 4.54 5.09
N ASN A 102 17.06 4.19 5.35
CA ASN A 102 18.13 5.16 5.54
C ASN A 102 18.30 6.07 4.32
N ALA A 103 18.22 5.52 3.10
CA ALA A 103 18.32 6.32 1.88
C ALA A 103 17.20 7.37 1.79
N VAL A 104 15.96 7.00 2.16
CA VAL A 104 14.82 7.94 2.18
C VAL A 104 15.00 9.02 3.24
N GLU A 105 15.37 8.67 4.48
CA GLU A 105 15.59 9.66 5.54
C GLU A 105 16.69 10.66 5.16
N HIS A 106 17.82 10.19 4.63
CA HIS A 106 18.94 11.05 4.23
C HIS A 106 18.56 11.95 3.05
N ALA A 107 17.84 11.43 2.06
CA ALA A 107 17.44 12.23 0.90
C ALA A 107 16.45 13.36 1.26
N ASN A 108 15.67 13.19 2.34
CA ASN A 108 14.65 14.13 2.78
C ASN A 108 15.05 14.95 4.01
N GLU A 109 16.23 14.71 4.59
CA GLU A 109 16.69 15.31 5.85
C GLU A 109 15.62 15.21 6.96
N PHE A 110 14.94 14.05 7.04
CA PHE A 110 13.75 13.88 7.86
C PHE A 110 13.87 12.66 8.77
N ASN A 111 13.53 12.85 10.06
CA ASN A 111 13.54 11.79 11.06
C ASN A 111 12.15 11.13 11.15
N ILE A 112 11.96 10.08 10.36
CA ILE A 112 10.69 9.35 10.26
C ILE A 112 10.42 8.57 11.57
N VAL A 113 11.47 8.05 12.21
CA VAL A 113 11.35 7.33 13.49
C VAL A 113 10.78 8.23 14.59
N GLU A 114 11.27 9.47 14.69
CA GLU A 114 10.77 10.44 15.66
C GLU A 114 9.32 10.85 15.40
N LEU A 115 8.94 11.03 14.13
CA LEU A 115 7.54 11.27 13.76
C LEU A 115 6.63 10.10 14.17
N ALA A 116 7.05 8.86 13.89
CA ALA A 116 6.30 7.67 14.26
C ALA A 116 6.11 7.56 15.78
N ASN A 117 7.18 7.79 16.56
CA ASN A 117 7.10 7.80 18.03
C ASN A 117 6.15 8.89 18.55
N SER A 118 6.20 10.09 17.95
CA SER A 118 5.29 11.19 18.31
C SER A 118 3.82 10.84 18.07
N LEU A 119 3.51 10.10 17.00
CA LEU A 119 2.15 9.61 16.73
C LEU A 119 1.71 8.57 17.77
N VAL A 120 2.61 7.66 18.18
CA VAL A 120 2.35 6.68 19.24
C VAL A 120 2.01 7.37 20.57
N ASP A 121 2.75 8.42 20.93
CA ASP A 121 2.51 9.19 22.16
C ASP A 121 1.12 9.84 22.17
N VAL A 122 0.66 10.36 21.02
CA VAL A 122 -0.69 10.92 20.86
C VAL A 122 -1.76 9.86 21.05
N VAL A 123 -1.57 8.66 20.49
CA VAL A 123 -2.51 7.54 20.65
C VAL A 123 -2.60 7.13 22.13
N ASN A 124 -1.45 6.90 22.78
CA ASN A 124 -1.38 6.49 24.19
C ASN A 124 -2.03 7.53 25.13
N THR A 125 -1.81 8.82 24.88
CA THR A 125 -2.39 9.91 25.67
C THR A 125 -3.92 9.95 25.56
N ASN A 126 -4.48 9.57 24.41
CA ASN A 126 -5.93 9.57 24.19
C ASN A 126 -6.61 8.31 24.73
N GLU A 127 -5.92 7.16 24.76
CA GLU A 127 -6.43 5.95 25.40
C GLU A 127 -6.48 6.09 26.92
N GLY A 128 -5.47 6.71 27.54
CA GLY A 128 -5.46 7.01 28.98
C GLY A 128 -6.50 8.04 29.45
N LYS A 129 -7.17 8.75 28.52
CA LYS A 129 -8.30 9.67 28.81
C LYS A 129 -9.68 9.04 28.60
N ARG A 130 -9.74 7.81 28.08
CA ARG A 130 -10.99 7.06 27.84
C ARG A 130 -11.30 6.02 28.92
N THR A 131 -10.45 5.88 29.92
CA THR A 131 -10.68 5.14 31.17
C THR A 131 -11.02 6.10 32.30
#